data_AF-A0A1B8EA47-F1
#
_entry.id   AF-A0A1B8EA47-F1
#
_cell.length_a   1.000
_cell.length_b   1.000
_cell.length_c   1.000
_cell.angle_alpha   90.00
_cell.angle_beta   90.00
_cell.angle_gamma   90.00
#
_symmetry.space_group_name_H-M   'P 1'
#
loop_
_entity.id
_entity.type
_entity.pdbx_description
1 polymer ?
#
loop_
_entity_poly.entity_id
_entity_poly.type
_entity_poly.pdbx_seq_one_letter_code
_entity_poly.pdbx_strand_id
1 'polypeptide(L)'
;MPLQSQDSSQDLWERTQDNPAKDGPVVAEFSDSLEDRLWKKAQLLLGSVSLEDSLESAQCFTLASVYLGAKGRAIDSDHNIHVAARKCKVIARRETLMHKEYPEFSDPFRRLFWVVYVNESDFASEFSLTPPSGMTLFEDVVPYPSPDENDSRMDYDIGLDKPPMSTSLPDSRPYDNFTAFQVSTSSAIRRFINRATAVFL
;
A
#
# COMPACT_ATOMS: atom_id res chain seq x y z
N MET A 1 85.04 -11.02 40.31
CA MET A 1 84.67 -12.24 39.57
C MET A 1 83.21 -12.56 39.89
N PRO A 2 82.40 -13.02 38.92
CA PRO A 2 81.53 -12.24 38.02
C PRO A 2 80.03 -12.63 38.26
N LEU A 3 78.97 -12.13 37.61
CA LEU A 3 78.62 -12.09 36.19
C LEU A 3 77.40 -11.17 35.97
N GLN A 4 77.46 -10.36 34.90
CA GLN A 4 76.32 -9.80 34.18
C GLN A 4 75.58 -10.88 33.37
N SER A 5 74.30 -10.63 33.11
CA SER A 5 73.61 -10.91 31.83
C SER A 5 72.49 -9.85 31.72
N GLN A 6 72.61 -8.79 30.89
CA GLN A 6 72.12 -8.71 29.50
C GLN A 6 70.71 -9.30 29.36
N ASP A 7 69.67 -8.53 29.04
CA ASP A 7 69.46 -7.72 27.82
C ASP A 7 68.71 -6.41 28.15
N SER A 8 69.21 -5.22 27.76
CA SER A 8 69.05 -4.58 26.44
C SER A 8 67.59 -4.17 26.17
N SER A 9 67.30 -2.88 26.37
CA SER A 9 67.08 -1.92 25.28
C SER A 9 65.62 -1.99 24.78
N GLN A 10 64.85 -0.92 24.70
CA GLN A 10 65.21 0.46 24.47
C GLN A 10 63.90 1.28 24.58
N ASP A 11 63.97 2.41 25.27
CA ASP A 11 63.61 3.71 24.71
C ASP A 11 62.33 3.78 23.86
N LEU A 12 61.20 4.04 24.51
CA LEU A 12 60.03 4.65 23.84
C LEU A 12 59.17 5.47 24.81
N TRP A 13 59.78 5.99 25.88
CA TRP A 13 59.16 6.93 26.81
C TRP A 13 59.90 8.26 26.73
N GLU A 14 59.68 9.03 25.67
CA GLU A 14 59.82 10.50 25.68
C GLU A 14 59.46 11.10 24.32
N ARG A 15 58.18 11.46 24.16
CA ARG A 15 57.75 12.69 23.47
C ARG A 15 56.26 12.92 23.76
N THR A 16 55.95 13.73 24.77
CA THR A 16 55.41 15.10 24.59
C THR A 16 54.00 15.05 23.98
N GLN A 17 52.94 15.08 24.80
CA GLN A 17 52.23 16.29 25.28
C GLN A 17 51.05 16.68 24.37
N ASP A 18 49.93 17.01 25.03
CA ASP A 18 48.81 17.85 24.59
C ASP A 18 47.82 17.33 23.53
N ASN A 19 46.67 16.83 23.98
CA ASN A 19 45.47 17.70 24.05
C ASN A 19 44.25 17.03 24.72
N PRO A 20 43.39 17.82 25.39
CA PRO A 20 42.16 17.38 26.04
C PRO A 20 40.96 17.43 25.08
N ALA A 21 39.89 16.73 25.48
CA ALA A 21 38.52 16.87 25.01
C ALA A 21 38.22 16.49 23.55
N LYS A 22 37.65 15.30 23.38
CA LYS A 22 36.53 15.07 22.45
C LYS A 22 35.76 13.79 22.83
N ASP A 23 35.20 13.78 24.04
CA ASP A 23 33.92 13.11 24.25
C ASP A 23 32.86 13.97 23.55
N GLY A 24 32.83 13.89 22.23
CA GLY A 24 31.65 14.30 21.50
C GLY A 24 30.53 13.36 21.92
N PRO A 25 29.35 13.86 22.30
CA PRO A 25 28.22 12.97 22.43
C PRO A 25 28.07 12.28 21.07
N VAL A 26 28.03 10.96 21.06
CA VAL A 26 27.46 10.19 19.95
C VAL A 26 25.97 10.54 19.96
N VAL A 27 25.65 11.77 19.60
CA VAL A 27 24.36 12.12 19.06
C VAL A 27 24.38 11.38 17.74
N ALA A 28 23.86 10.16 17.76
CA ALA A 28 23.21 9.63 16.59
C ALA A 28 22.20 10.70 16.18
N GLU A 29 22.62 11.60 15.30
CA GLU A 29 21.72 12.43 14.54
C GLU A 29 20.89 11.42 13.75
N PHE A 30 19.78 11.00 14.35
CA PHE A 30 18.63 10.51 13.62
C PHE A 30 18.22 11.67 12.72
N SER A 31 18.92 11.80 11.60
CA SER A 31 18.54 12.68 10.51
C SER A 31 17.16 12.22 10.11
N ASP A 32 16.14 12.93 10.60
CA ASP A 32 14.74 12.71 10.30
C ASP A 32 14.64 12.80 8.79
N SER A 33 14.63 11.64 8.13
CA SER A 33 14.77 11.58 6.68
C SER A 33 13.63 12.38 6.07
N LEU A 34 13.83 12.94 4.87
CA LEU A 34 12.75 13.65 4.19
C LEU A 34 11.48 12.80 4.14
N GLU A 35 11.66 11.49 3.93
CA GLU A 35 10.60 10.50 3.94
C GLU A 35 9.89 10.40 5.30
N ASP A 36 10.62 10.30 6.42
CA ASP A 36 10.02 10.24 7.76
C ASP A 36 9.22 11.51 8.08
N ARG A 37 9.73 12.68 7.67
CA ARG A 37 9.04 13.96 7.81
C ARG A 37 7.76 14.03 6.98
N LEU A 38 7.80 13.53 5.75
CA LEU A 38 6.62 13.46 4.87
C LEU A 38 5.60 12.46 5.40
N TRP A 39 6.05 11.31 5.91
CA TRP A 39 5.18 10.30 6.50
C TRP A 39 4.48 10.83 7.75
N LYS A 40 5.19 11.52 8.65
CA LYS A 40 4.57 12.19 9.82
C LYS A 40 3.47 13.16 9.40
N LYS A 41 3.67 13.92 8.32
CA LYS A 41 2.63 14.80 7.77
C LYS A 41 1.45 14.00 7.19
N ALA A 42 1.72 12.92 6.46
CA ALA A 42 0.68 12.05 5.94
C ALA A 42 -0.15 11.42 7.06
N GLN A 43 0.46 11.01 8.17
CA GLN A 43 -0.25 10.47 9.34
C GLN A 43 -1.23 11.47 9.94
N LEU A 44 -0.87 12.77 10.01
CA LEU A 44 -1.79 13.80 10.46
C LEU A 44 -3.01 13.95 9.54
N LEU A 45 -2.79 13.88 8.21
CA LEU A 45 -3.86 13.94 7.22
C LEU A 45 -4.73 12.67 7.21
N LEU A 46 -4.13 11.49 7.38
CA LEU A 46 -4.86 10.24 7.56
C LEU A 46 -5.76 10.29 8.80
N GLY A 47 -5.30 10.96 9.87
CA GLY A 47 -6.12 11.26 11.04
C GLY A 47 -7.41 12.01 10.69
N SER A 48 -7.33 13.08 9.89
CA SER A 48 -8.54 13.80 9.44
C SER A 48 -9.42 12.98 8.50
N VAL A 49 -8.81 12.28 7.54
CA VAL A 49 -9.52 11.48 6.52
C VAL A 49 -10.15 10.22 7.12
N SER A 50 -9.71 9.78 8.30
CA SER A 50 -10.25 8.61 9.01
C SER A 50 -11.75 8.72 9.31
N LEU A 51 -12.26 9.94 9.48
CA LEU A 51 -13.66 10.22 9.83
C LEU A 51 -14.60 10.18 8.63
N GLU A 52 -14.07 10.20 7.41
CA GLU A 52 -14.86 10.22 6.19
C GLU A 52 -15.02 8.82 5.60
N ASP A 53 -16.24 8.42 5.27
CA ASP A 53 -16.49 7.16 4.55
C ASP A 53 -16.63 7.42 3.04
N SER A 54 -15.58 8.01 2.47
CA SER A 54 -15.44 8.33 1.05
C SER A 54 -14.53 7.32 0.32
N LEU A 55 -14.64 7.29 -1.01
CA LEU A 55 -13.78 6.48 -1.87
C LEU A 55 -12.31 6.88 -1.70
N GLU A 56 -12.05 8.18 -1.68
CA GLU A 56 -10.74 8.80 -1.54
C GLU A 56 -10.13 8.47 -0.19
N SER A 57 -10.95 8.48 0.88
CA SER A 57 -10.49 8.05 2.20
C SER A 57 -10.02 6.61 2.20
N ALA A 58 -10.81 5.70 1.62
CA ALA A 58 -10.42 4.30 1.50
C ALA A 58 -9.10 4.15 0.69
N GLN A 59 -8.94 4.87 -0.42
CA GLN A 59 -7.69 4.90 -1.21
C GLN A 59 -6.49 5.37 -0.39
N CYS A 60 -6.64 6.42 0.42
CA CYS A 60 -5.57 6.91 1.29
C CYS A 60 -5.10 5.83 2.27
N PHE A 61 -6.03 5.11 2.91
CA PHE A 61 -5.69 4.02 3.82
C PHE A 61 -5.07 2.81 3.10
N THR A 62 -5.51 2.49 1.89
CA THR A 62 -4.88 1.44 1.07
C THR A 62 -3.43 1.80 0.73
N LEU A 63 -3.17 3.04 0.29
CA LEU A 63 -1.82 3.50 -0.03
C LEU A 63 -0.92 3.54 1.22
N ALA A 64 -1.47 3.96 2.37
CA ALA A 64 -0.79 3.94 3.65
C ALA A 64 -0.36 2.52 4.04
N SER A 65 -1.25 1.54 3.86
CA SER A 65 -0.95 0.12 4.07
C SER A 65 0.18 -0.34 3.16
N VAL A 66 0.09 -0.13 1.84
CA VAL A 66 1.14 -0.55 0.90
C VAL A 66 2.50 0.05 1.25
N TYR A 67 2.55 1.34 1.60
CA TYR A 67 3.78 2.01 2.02
C TYR A 67 4.38 1.37 3.29
N LEU A 68 3.56 1.14 4.32
CA LEU A 68 4.00 0.52 5.57
C LEU A 68 4.44 -0.94 5.36
N GLY A 69 3.76 -1.67 4.50
CA GLY A 69 4.14 -3.02 4.07
C GLY A 69 5.52 -3.02 3.42
N ALA A 70 5.77 -2.10 2.49
CA ALA A 70 7.08 -1.95 1.83
C ALA A 70 8.20 -1.57 2.81
N LYS A 71 7.88 -0.89 3.92
CA LYS A 71 8.80 -0.59 5.03
C LYS A 71 9.02 -1.77 6.00
N GLY A 72 8.39 -2.93 5.77
CA GLY A 72 8.45 -4.08 6.67
C GLY A 72 7.62 -3.91 7.94
N ARG A 73 6.74 -2.90 8.01
CA ARG A 73 5.86 -2.64 9.15
C ARG A 73 4.51 -3.34 8.96
N ALA A 74 4.53 -4.67 8.96
CA ALA A 74 3.36 -5.50 8.61
C ALA A 74 2.14 -5.23 9.50
N ILE A 75 2.31 -5.04 10.81
CA ILE A 75 1.21 -4.78 11.75
C ILE A 75 0.54 -3.43 11.46
N ASP A 76 1.32 -2.39 11.21
CA ASP A 76 0.78 -1.08 10.86
C ASP A 76 0.10 -1.11 9.48
N SER A 77 0.65 -1.91 8.55
CA SER A 77 0.04 -2.14 7.25
C SER A 77 -1.32 -2.81 7.37
N ASP A 78 -1.40 -3.90 8.14
CA ASP A 78 -2.63 -4.63 8.45
C ASP A 78 -3.69 -3.71 9.07
N HIS A 79 -3.30 -2.87 10.04
CA HIS A 79 -4.23 -1.90 10.62
C HIS A 79 -4.84 -0.97 9.56
N ASN A 80 -4.01 -0.44 8.66
CA ASN A 80 -4.48 0.48 7.62
C ASN A 80 -5.32 -0.23 6.56
N ILE A 81 -4.97 -1.46 6.15
CA ILE A 81 -5.78 -2.19 5.17
C ILE A 81 -7.14 -2.57 5.75
N HIS A 82 -7.20 -2.89 7.04
CA HIS A 82 -8.45 -3.20 7.71
C HIS A 82 -9.35 -1.96 7.85
N VAL A 83 -8.77 -0.77 8.06
CA VAL A 83 -9.52 0.49 7.99
C VAL A 83 -10.08 0.71 6.58
N ALA A 84 -9.27 0.52 5.53
CA ALA A 84 -9.72 0.64 4.14
C ALA A 84 -10.85 -0.35 3.81
N ALA A 85 -10.76 -1.59 4.31
CA ALA A 85 -11.77 -2.62 4.10
C ALA A 85 -13.11 -2.27 4.75
N ARG A 86 -13.09 -1.74 5.98
CA ARG A 86 -14.29 -1.24 6.64
C ARG A 86 -14.96 -0.11 5.85
N LYS A 87 -14.17 0.81 5.28
CA LYS A 87 -14.69 1.88 4.43
C LYS A 87 -15.33 1.34 3.16
N CYS A 88 -14.66 0.43 2.47
CA CYS A 88 -15.20 -0.24 1.28
C CYS A 88 -16.52 -0.98 1.58
N LYS A 89 -16.61 -1.66 2.73
CA LYS A 89 -17.85 -2.28 3.21
C LYS A 89 -18.97 -1.26 3.43
N VAL A 90 -18.68 -0.10 4.03
CA VAL A 90 -19.69 0.96 4.25
C VAL A 90 -20.23 1.48 2.93
N ILE A 91 -19.34 1.76 1.97
CA ILE A 91 -19.71 2.22 0.62
C ILE A 91 -20.54 1.14 -0.09
N ALA A 92 -20.08 -0.11 -0.09
CA ALA A 92 -20.80 -1.22 -0.73
C ALA A 92 -22.21 -1.40 -0.13
N ARG A 93 -22.30 -1.36 1.20
CA ARG A 93 -23.58 -1.44 1.90
C ARG A 93 -24.50 -0.30 1.52
N ARG A 94 -24.00 0.93 1.43
CA ARG A 94 -24.80 2.09 1.03
C ARG A 94 -25.40 1.90 -0.36
N GLU A 95 -24.59 1.47 -1.33
CA GLU A 95 -25.06 1.24 -2.70
C GLU A 95 -26.11 0.12 -2.77
N THR A 96 -25.89 -1.00 -2.09
CA THR A 96 -26.88 -2.09 -2.04
C THR A 96 -28.21 -1.70 -1.40
N LEU A 97 -28.20 -0.74 -0.46
CA LEU A 97 -29.42 -0.22 0.17
C LEU A 97 -30.17 0.78 -0.72
N MET A 98 -29.44 1.60 -1.49
CA MET A 98 -30.03 2.58 -2.41
C MET A 98 -30.56 1.92 -3.68
N HIS A 99 -29.87 0.91 -4.19
CA HIS A 99 -30.14 0.27 -5.48
C HIS A 99 -30.40 -1.23 -5.28
N LYS A 100 -31.60 -1.57 -4.80
CA LYS A 100 -31.97 -2.93 -4.34
C LYS A 100 -31.84 -4.04 -5.39
N GLU A 101 -32.15 -3.76 -6.66
CA GLU A 101 -32.12 -4.78 -7.72
C GLU A 101 -30.80 -4.79 -8.50
N TYR A 102 -30.21 -3.62 -8.73
CA TYR A 102 -28.98 -3.47 -9.52
C TYR A 102 -28.08 -2.41 -8.89
N PRO A 103 -27.28 -2.77 -7.88
CA PRO A 103 -26.31 -1.84 -7.30
C PRO A 103 -25.27 -1.43 -8.34
N GLU A 104 -25.19 -0.13 -8.59
CA GLU A 104 -24.27 0.45 -9.56
C GLU A 104 -23.00 0.93 -8.85
N PHE A 105 -21.90 0.24 -9.13
CA PHE A 105 -20.60 0.60 -8.57
C PHE A 105 -19.75 1.31 -9.61
N SER A 106 -19.17 2.45 -9.26
CA SER A 106 -18.18 3.12 -10.12
C SER A 106 -16.94 2.24 -10.36
N ASP A 107 -16.33 2.30 -11.55
CA ASP A 107 -15.11 1.54 -11.85
C ASP A 107 -13.96 1.79 -10.85
N PRO A 108 -13.68 3.05 -10.42
CA PRO A 108 -12.68 3.30 -9.38
C PRO A 108 -12.96 2.58 -8.06
N PHE A 109 -14.23 2.49 -7.66
CA PHE A 109 -14.63 1.73 -6.48
C PHE A 109 -14.45 0.22 -6.69
N ARG A 110 -14.84 -0.33 -7.84
CA ARG A 110 -14.65 -1.76 -8.15
C ARG A 110 -13.17 -2.13 -8.05
N ARG A 111 -12.28 -1.35 -8.67
CA ARG A 111 -10.82 -1.57 -8.58
C ARG A 111 -10.33 -1.53 -7.14
N LEU A 112 -10.71 -0.50 -6.38
CA LEU A 112 -10.31 -0.35 -4.99
C LEU A 112 -10.81 -1.52 -4.14
N PHE A 113 -12.08 -1.89 -4.27
CA PHE A 113 -12.70 -2.98 -3.52
C PHE A 113 -11.89 -4.27 -3.67
N TRP A 114 -11.58 -4.67 -4.91
CA TRP A 114 -10.85 -5.91 -5.15
C TRP A 114 -9.38 -5.83 -4.72
N VAL A 115 -8.72 -4.67 -4.85
CA VAL A 115 -7.37 -4.47 -4.31
C VAL A 115 -7.37 -4.62 -2.79
N VAL A 116 -8.32 -3.99 -2.09
CA VAL A 116 -8.41 -4.06 -0.63
C VAL A 116 -8.81 -5.47 -0.19
N TYR A 117 -9.72 -6.14 -0.90
CA TYR A 117 -10.17 -7.49 -0.60
C TYR A 117 -9.02 -8.50 -0.67
N VAL A 118 -8.21 -8.42 -1.73
CA VAL A 118 -7.02 -9.26 -1.91
C VAL A 118 -6.02 -9.03 -0.79
N ASN A 119 -5.68 -7.78 -0.49
CA ASN A 119 -4.70 -7.47 0.55
C ASN A 119 -5.20 -7.83 1.96
N GLU A 120 -6.45 -7.51 2.31
CA GLU A 120 -7.02 -7.89 3.61
C GLU A 120 -7.05 -9.43 3.76
N SER A 121 -7.35 -10.16 2.68
CA SER A 121 -7.32 -11.63 2.70
C SER A 121 -5.92 -12.19 2.87
N ASP A 122 -4.89 -11.57 2.29
CA ASP A 122 -3.49 -11.95 2.52
C ASP A 122 -3.14 -11.79 4.00
N PHE A 123 -3.42 -10.61 4.56
CA PHE A 123 -3.18 -10.35 5.98
C PHE A 123 -3.97 -11.29 6.88
N ALA A 124 -5.24 -11.58 6.59
CA ALA A 124 -6.03 -12.52 7.41
C ALA A 124 -5.48 -13.96 7.37
N SER A 125 -4.85 -14.36 6.26
CA SER A 125 -4.24 -15.68 6.12
C SER A 125 -2.88 -15.81 6.83
N GLU A 126 -2.12 -14.71 6.91
CA GLU A 126 -0.80 -14.67 7.54
C GLU A 126 -0.85 -14.25 9.02
N PHE A 127 -1.80 -13.37 9.36
CA PHE A 127 -1.95 -12.71 10.65
C PHE A 127 -3.40 -12.85 11.13
N SER A 128 -3.67 -13.79 12.04
CA SER A 128 -4.98 -13.92 12.70
C SER A 128 -5.15 -12.93 13.86
N LEU A 129 -4.83 -11.64 13.62
CA LEU A 129 -4.82 -10.59 14.65
C LEU A 129 -6.17 -9.87 14.76
N THR A 130 -6.76 -9.52 13.62
CA THR A 130 -8.04 -8.81 13.56
C THR A 130 -9.15 -9.69 13.00
N PRO A 131 -10.35 -9.67 13.60
CA PRO A 131 -11.53 -10.27 12.99
C PRO A 131 -11.76 -9.69 11.58
N PRO A 132 -12.32 -10.47 10.64
CA PRO A 132 -12.56 -9.99 9.28
C PRO A 132 -13.45 -8.74 9.29
N SER A 133 -13.15 -7.75 8.43
CA SER A 133 -13.95 -6.51 8.34
C SER A 133 -15.42 -6.78 7.96
N GLY A 134 -15.68 -7.94 7.36
CA GLY A 134 -16.97 -8.33 6.78
C GLY A 134 -17.19 -7.73 5.39
N MET A 135 -16.15 -7.20 4.74
CA MET A 135 -16.20 -6.80 3.34
C MET A 135 -16.45 -7.98 2.40
N THR A 136 -16.03 -9.20 2.78
CA THR A 136 -16.30 -10.46 2.07
C THR A 136 -17.78 -10.71 1.77
N LEU A 137 -18.69 -10.16 2.57
CA LEU A 137 -20.13 -10.26 2.33
C LEU A 137 -20.58 -9.61 1.01
N PHE A 138 -19.76 -8.72 0.44
CA PHE A 138 -20.05 -7.99 -0.78
C PHE A 138 -19.28 -8.55 -1.99
N GLU A 139 -18.54 -9.66 -1.85
CA GLU A 139 -17.77 -10.27 -2.95
C GLU A 139 -18.65 -10.78 -4.11
N ASP A 140 -19.91 -11.12 -3.80
CA ASP A 140 -20.89 -11.61 -4.77
C ASP A 140 -21.61 -10.47 -5.48
N VAL A 141 -21.53 -9.26 -4.92
CA VAL A 141 -22.34 -8.11 -5.32
C VAL A 141 -21.51 -7.09 -6.10
N VAL A 142 -20.25 -6.88 -5.71
CA VAL A 142 -19.36 -5.94 -6.39
C VAL A 142 -18.79 -6.60 -7.66
N PRO A 143 -19.05 -6.07 -8.87
CA PRO A 143 -18.51 -6.63 -10.10
C PRO A 143 -16.99 -6.52 -10.15
N TYR A 144 -16.35 -7.39 -10.93
CA TYR A 144 -14.95 -7.19 -11.30
C TYR A 144 -14.79 -5.90 -12.13
N PRO A 145 -13.64 -5.20 -12.00
CA PRO A 145 -13.36 -4.04 -12.84
C PRO A 145 -13.29 -4.47 -14.31
N SER A 146 -13.96 -3.72 -15.18
CA SER A 146 -13.99 -4.00 -16.61
C SER A 146 -12.89 -3.18 -17.31
N PRO A 147 -12.13 -3.77 -18.27
CA PRO A 147 -11.22 -3.01 -19.11
C PRO A 147 -11.95 -2.03 -20.06
N ASP A 148 -13.25 -2.23 -20.32
CA ASP A 148 -13.93 -1.68 -21.50
C ASP A 148 -14.84 -0.46 -21.22
N GLU A 149 -14.94 0.04 -19.99
CA GLU A 149 -15.90 1.13 -19.65
C GLU A 149 -15.45 2.54 -20.10
N ASN A 150 -14.33 2.69 -20.82
CA ASN A 150 -13.90 3.98 -21.37
C ASN A 150 -14.44 4.29 -22.78
N ASP A 151 -15.28 3.41 -23.37
CA ASP A 151 -15.78 3.57 -24.75
C ASP A 151 -17.17 4.24 -24.86
N SER A 152 -17.74 4.79 -23.79
CA SER A 152 -19.08 5.41 -23.84
C SER A 152 -19.07 6.94 -23.78
N ARG A 153 -18.39 7.60 -24.72
CA ARG A 153 -18.85 8.84 -25.40
C ARG A 153 -17.86 9.31 -26.48
N MET A 154 -17.93 8.73 -27.66
CA MET A 154 -17.64 9.48 -28.89
C MET A 154 -18.83 9.29 -29.82
N ASP A 155 -19.75 10.23 -29.68
CA ASP A 155 -20.88 10.46 -30.57
C ASP A 155 -20.35 10.53 -32.00
N TYR A 156 -20.86 9.66 -32.87
CA TYR A 156 -20.53 9.65 -34.28
C TYR A 156 -21.24 10.84 -34.93
N ASP A 157 -20.58 11.99 -34.98
CA ASP A 157 -20.99 13.08 -35.86
C ASP A 157 -20.14 13.04 -37.13
N ILE A 158 -20.81 12.71 -38.24
CA ILE A 158 -20.25 12.66 -39.58
C ILE A 158 -20.04 14.11 -40.03
N GLY A 159 -18.80 14.60 -39.99
CA GLY A 159 -18.48 15.98 -40.35
C GLY A 159 -17.04 16.18 -40.85
N LEU A 160 -16.85 15.88 -42.13
CA LEU A 160 -15.91 16.46 -43.11
C LEU A 160 -14.69 17.28 -42.61
N ASP A 161 -13.49 16.75 -42.93
CA ASP A 161 -12.19 17.41 -43.12
C ASP A 161 -11.54 18.23 -41.98
N LYS A 162 -10.60 17.60 -41.25
CA LYS A 162 -9.45 18.31 -40.66
C LYS A 162 -8.22 17.38 -40.51
N PRO A 163 -7.00 17.82 -40.88
CA PRO A 163 -5.83 16.95 -40.95
C PRO A 163 -5.29 16.57 -39.56
N PRO A 164 -4.62 15.40 -39.42
CA PRO A 164 -4.16 14.91 -38.12
C PRO A 164 -2.88 15.64 -37.71
N MET A 165 -2.93 16.41 -36.62
CA MET A 165 -1.74 16.79 -35.87
C MET A 165 -1.56 15.77 -34.73
N SER A 166 -0.81 14.71 -35.04
CA SER A 166 -0.45 13.66 -34.08
C SER A 166 0.47 14.21 -32.99
N THR A 167 -0.10 14.44 -31.81
CA THR A 167 0.62 14.55 -30.53
C THR A 167 -0.05 13.65 -29.51
N SER A 168 -0.25 12.38 -29.84
CA SER A 168 -0.71 11.38 -28.87
C SER A 168 0.50 10.74 -28.19
N LEU A 169 0.60 10.98 -26.88
CA LEU A 169 1.37 10.20 -25.91
C LEU A 169 1.15 8.69 -26.12
N PRO A 170 2.11 7.83 -25.73
CA PRO A 170 1.99 6.39 -25.92
C PRO A 170 0.75 5.85 -25.21
N ASP A 171 -0.03 5.08 -25.97
CA ASP A 171 -1.30 4.47 -25.63
C ASP A 171 -1.16 3.60 -24.36
N SER A 172 -1.70 4.08 -23.23
CA SER A 172 -1.60 3.43 -21.91
C SER A 172 -2.51 2.20 -21.75
N ARG A 173 -3.32 1.88 -22.78
CA ARG A 173 -4.32 0.80 -22.81
C ARG A 173 -3.82 -0.61 -22.45
N PRO A 174 -2.59 -1.06 -22.78
CA PRO A 174 -2.17 -2.43 -22.47
C PRO A 174 -2.02 -2.70 -20.96
N TYR A 175 -1.62 -1.68 -20.19
CA TYR A 175 -1.30 -1.83 -18.77
C TYR A 175 -2.56 -1.82 -17.89
N ASP A 176 -3.60 -1.09 -18.27
CA ASP A 176 -4.87 -1.06 -17.55
C ASP A 176 -5.56 -2.44 -17.61
N ASN A 177 -5.56 -3.07 -18.79
CA ASN A 177 -6.13 -4.41 -18.99
C ASN A 177 -5.39 -5.49 -18.20
N PHE A 178 -4.06 -5.39 -18.12
CA PHE A 178 -3.26 -6.33 -17.35
C PHE A 178 -3.53 -6.22 -15.84
N THR A 179 -3.66 -5.00 -15.33
CA THR A 179 -3.88 -4.77 -13.89
C THR A 179 -5.26 -5.27 -13.47
N ALA A 180 -6.31 -4.98 -14.27
CA ALA A 180 -7.65 -5.50 -14.03
C ALA A 180 -7.70 -7.05 -14.10
N PHE A 181 -7.01 -7.65 -15.07
CA PHE A 181 -6.90 -9.10 -15.20
C PHE A 181 -6.19 -9.74 -14.00
N GLN A 182 -5.09 -9.16 -13.54
CA GLN A 182 -4.34 -9.66 -12.39
C GLN A 182 -5.20 -9.62 -11.13
N VAL A 183 -5.85 -8.48 -10.86
CA VAL A 183 -6.74 -8.32 -9.70
C VAL A 183 -7.90 -9.31 -9.75
N SER A 184 -8.57 -9.44 -10.90
CA SER A 184 -9.67 -10.39 -11.09
C SER A 184 -9.23 -11.84 -10.89
N THR A 185 -8.11 -12.23 -11.49
CA THR A 185 -7.58 -13.60 -11.41
C THR A 185 -7.13 -13.95 -9.99
N SER A 186 -6.35 -13.09 -9.34
CA SER A 186 -5.92 -13.28 -7.95
C SER A 186 -7.10 -13.37 -6.98
N SER A 187 -8.15 -12.57 -7.22
CA SER A 187 -9.38 -12.60 -6.42
C SER A 187 -10.19 -13.88 -6.66
N ALA A 188 -10.36 -14.30 -7.90
CA ALA A 188 -11.09 -15.52 -8.27
C ALA A 188 -10.43 -16.78 -7.70
N ILE A 189 -9.09 -16.87 -7.75
CA ILE A 189 -8.33 -18.00 -7.16
C ILE A 189 -8.55 -18.05 -5.65
N ARG A 190 -8.44 -16.92 -4.94
CA ARG A 190 -8.68 -16.88 -3.49
C ARG A 190 -10.09 -17.30 -3.13
N ARG A 191 -11.07 -16.77 -3.86
CA ARG A 191 -12.47 -17.12 -3.65
C ARG A 191 -12.71 -18.62 -3.86
N PHE A 192 -12.08 -19.21 -4.87
CA PHE A 192 -12.10 -20.66 -5.07
C PHE A 192 -11.47 -21.41 -3.89
N ILE A 193 -10.28 -21.00 -3.44
CA ILE A 193 -9.58 -21.65 -2.31
C ILE A 193 -10.41 -21.56 -1.03
N ASN A 194 -10.92 -20.37 -0.69
CA ASN A 194 -11.75 -20.13 0.50
C ASN A 194 -13.03 -20.96 0.45
N ARG A 195 -13.67 -21.05 -0.72
CA ARG A 195 -14.89 -21.85 -0.90
C ARG A 195 -14.62 -23.36 -0.83
N ALA A 196 -13.49 -23.82 -1.38
CA ALA A 196 -13.09 -25.22 -1.28
C ALA A 196 -12.79 -25.61 0.17
N THR A 197 -12.02 -24.80 0.90
CA THR A 197 -11.70 -25.07 2.31
C THR A 197 -12.92 -25.00 3.22
N ALA A 198 -13.88 -24.12 2.96
CA ALA A 198 -15.14 -24.04 3.70
C ALA A 198 -16.07 -25.26 3.51
N VAL A 199 -15.89 -26.06 2.44
CA VAL A 199 -16.68 -27.28 2.18
C VAL A 199 -16.04 -28.52 2.83
N PHE A 200 -14.77 -28.47 3.20
CA PHE A 200 -14.04 -29.57 3.83
C PHE A 200 -14.02 -29.52 5.37
N LEU A 201 -14.70 -28.55 5.98
CA LEU A 201 -14.95 -28.42 7.42
C LEU A 201 -16.46 -28.58 7.70
#